data_AF-A0A961ZF27-F1
#
_entry.id   AF-A0A961ZF27-F1
#
_cell.length_a   1.000
_cell.length_b   1.000
_cell.length_c   1.000
_cell.angle_alpha   90.00
_cell.angle_beta   90.00
_cell.angle_gamma   90.00
#
_symmetry.space_group_name_H-M   'P 1'
#
loop_
_entity.id
_entity.type
_entity.pdbx_description
1 polymer ?
#
loop_
_entity_poly.entity_id
_entity_poly.type
_entity_poly.pdbx_seq_one_letter_code
_entity_poly.pdbx_strand_id
1 'polypeptide(L)'
;GKKMAGHLGDVRVTTQNLTVVRTDVDRGLIMIRGSVPGAKGGWVMIRDAVKQAKPEGAQFPGSYDAPNGSAAPAEEAAAEGENA
;
A
#
# COMPACT_ATOMS: atom_id res chain seq x y z
N GLY A 1 11.00 36.79 -11.45
CA GLY A 1 11.68 36.94 -10.15
C GLY A 1 12.76 35.89 -10.00
N LYS A 2 13.89 36.22 -9.36
CA LYS A 2 14.99 35.28 -9.12
C LYS A 2 14.56 34.24 -8.08
N LYS A 3 14.82 32.94 -8.31
CA LYS A 3 14.60 31.91 -7.29
C LYS A 3 15.58 32.15 -6.13
N MET A 4 15.06 32.32 -4.92
CA MET A 4 15.83 32.57 -3.70
C MET A 4 15.83 31.33 -2.81
N ALA A 5 16.75 31.26 -1.86
CA ALA A 5 16.83 30.16 -0.89
C ALA A 5 15.56 30.10 -0.02
N GLY A 6 15.17 28.89 0.36
CA GLY A 6 14.01 28.59 1.20
C GLY A 6 14.00 27.12 1.61
N HIS A 7 12.97 26.69 2.32
CA HIS A 7 12.80 25.28 2.70
C HIS A 7 12.60 24.41 1.45
N LEU A 8 13.39 23.34 1.35
CA LEU A 8 13.34 22.37 0.26
C LEU A 8 13.01 20.99 0.82
N GLY A 9 12.05 20.31 0.20
CA GLY A 9 11.58 18.99 0.65
C GLY A 9 10.25 19.10 1.41
N ASP A 10 9.97 18.11 2.26
CA ASP A 10 8.71 17.97 3.01
C ASP A 10 7.43 18.18 2.16
N VAL A 11 7.50 17.75 0.92
CA VAL A 11 6.39 17.83 -0.03
C VAL A 11 6.05 16.44 -0.52
N ARG A 12 4.75 16.19 -0.69
CA ARG A 12 4.26 14.93 -1.26
C ARG A 12 4.57 14.91 -2.77
N VAL A 13 5.54 14.08 -3.15
CA VAL A 13 5.92 13.84 -4.55
C VAL A 13 5.49 12.43 -4.96
N THR A 14 5.11 12.25 -6.22
CA THR A 14 4.78 10.94 -6.80
C THR A 14 5.63 10.70 -8.04
N THR A 15 6.47 9.67 -8.01
CA THR A 15 7.11 9.17 -9.23
C THR A 15 6.09 8.36 -10.01
N GLN A 16 5.84 8.76 -11.25
CA GLN A 16 4.80 8.14 -12.09
C GLN A 16 5.38 7.00 -12.94
N ASN A 17 4.51 6.05 -13.33
CA ASN A 17 4.81 4.96 -14.27
C ASN A 17 5.99 4.07 -13.85
N LEU A 18 6.11 3.77 -12.56
CA LEU A 18 7.06 2.77 -12.09
C LEU A 18 6.56 1.36 -12.44
N THR A 19 7.47 0.48 -12.85
CA THR A 19 7.15 -0.91 -13.20
C THR A 19 7.27 -1.81 -11.99
N VAL A 20 6.25 -2.62 -11.72
CA VAL A 20 6.33 -3.74 -10.76
C VAL A 20 6.99 -4.92 -11.46
N VAL A 21 8.12 -5.38 -10.96
CA VAL A 21 8.91 -6.47 -11.56
C VAL A 21 8.45 -7.82 -11.04
N ARG A 22 8.15 -7.89 -9.74
CA ARG A 22 7.71 -9.12 -9.08
C ARG A 22 6.93 -8.78 -7.82
N THR A 23 5.96 -9.62 -7.51
CA THR A 23 5.29 -9.66 -6.22
C THR A 23 5.65 -10.97 -5.52
N ASP A 24 6.00 -10.89 -4.26
CA ASP A 24 6.23 -12.03 -3.37
C ASP A 24 5.11 -12.02 -2.34
N VAL A 25 4.13 -12.92 -2.53
CA VAL A 25 2.90 -12.97 -1.73
C VAL A 25 3.20 -13.53 -0.34
N ASP A 26 4.07 -14.53 -0.25
CA ASP A 26 4.43 -15.19 1.02
C ASP A 26 5.04 -14.21 2.02
N ARG A 27 5.82 -13.25 1.51
CA ARG A 27 6.47 -12.21 2.33
C ARG A 27 5.74 -10.86 2.32
N GLY A 28 4.67 -10.73 1.53
CA GLY A 28 3.98 -9.46 1.33
C GLY A 28 4.85 -8.36 0.71
N LEU A 29 5.80 -8.71 -0.16
CA LEU A 29 6.75 -7.76 -0.76
C LEU A 29 6.40 -7.44 -2.21
N ILE A 30 6.57 -6.17 -2.58
CA ILE A 30 6.42 -5.68 -3.96
C ILE A 30 7.76 -5.14 -4.44
N MET A 31 8.30 -5.73 -5.51
CA MET A 31 9.56 -5.30 -6.11
C MET A 31 9.29 -4.31 -7.24
N ILE A 32 9.72 -3.07 -7.06
CA ILE A 32 9.51 -1.97 -8.01
C ILE A 32 10.84 -1.62 -8.69
N ARG A 33 10.81 -1.43 -10.00
CA ARG A 33 11.95 -0.91 -10.76
C ARG A 33 12.02 0.61 -10.62
N GLY A 34 13.09 1.11 -10.03
CA GLY A 34 13.37 2.55 -9.91
C GLY A 34 13.43 3.03 -8.46
N SER A 35 13.24 4.34 -8.27
CA SER A 35 13.33 4.99 -6.96
C SER A 35 11.96 5.46 -6.47
N VAL A 36 11.69 5.21 -5.19
CA VAL A 36 10.52 5.74 -4.47
C VAL A 36 10.95 7.00 -3.70
N PRO A 37 10.20 8.11 -3.77
CA PRO A 37 10.55 9.33 -3.06
C PRO A 37 10.39 9.14 -1.55
N GLY A 38 11.35 9.66 -0.78
CA GLY A 38 11.37 9.57 0.68
C GLY A 38 12.49 8.68 1.22
N ALA A 39 12.57 8.59 2.55
CA ALA A 39 13.52 7.74 3.24
C ALA A 39 13.01 6.29 3.36
N LYS A 40 13.95 5.35 3.58
CA LYS A 40 13.62 3.95 3.84
C LYS A 40 12.75 3.81 5.09
N GLY A 41 11.74 2.94 5.05
CA GLY A 41 10.81 2.72 6.16
C GLY A 41 9.70 3.76 6.29
N GLY A 42 9.65 4.77 5.41
CA GLY A 42 8.54 5.71 5.36
C GLY A 42 7.28 5.09 4.75
N TRP A 43 6.14 5.69 5.09
CA TRP A 43 4.85 5.33 4.48
C TRP A 43 4.76 5.85 3.05
N VAL A 44 4.25 5.00 2.15
CA VAL A 44 4.10 5.31 0.73
C VAL A 44 2.67 4.99 0.29
N MET A 45 2.16 5.78 -0.67
CA MET A 45 0.88 5.51 -1.30
C MET A 45 1.11 4.96 -2.70
N ILE A 46 0.59 3.77 -2.97
CA ILE A 46 0.67 3.11 -4.28
C ILE A 46 -0.70 3.22 -4.94
N ARG A 47 -0.72 3.57 -6.23
CA ARG A 47 -1.93 3.68 -7.05
C ARG A 47 -1.62 3.19 -8.46
N ASP A 48 -2.66 2.76 -9.18
CA ASP A 48 -2.57 2.43 -10.59
C ASP A 48 -1.99 3.60 -11.40
N ALA A 49 -1.18 3.28 -12.41
CA ALA A 49 -0.58 4.26 -13.29
C ALA A 49 -1.67 4.92 -14.16
N VAL A 50 -1.70 6.26 -14.18
CA VAL A 50 -2.68 7.02 -14.97
C VAL A 50 -2.27 7.12 -16.44
N LYS A 51 -0.96 7.11 -16.73
CA LYS A 51 -0.41 7.36 -18.07
C LYS A 51 -0.08 6.08 -18.85
N GLN A 52 -0.28 4.90 -18.24
CA GLN A 52 -0.03 3.61 -18.88
C GLN A 52 -1.25 2.72 -18.71
N ALA A 53 -1.56 1.95 -19.75
CA ALA A 53 -2.63 0.98 -19.70
C ALA A 53 -2.32 -0.10 -18.67
N LYS A 54 -3.35 -0.62 -18.01
CA LYS A 54 -3.19 -1.78 -17.12
C LYS A 54 -2.70 -2.97 -17.95
N PRO A 55 -1.78 -3.79 -17.43
CA PRO A 55 -1.39 -5.01 -18.12
C PRO A 55 -2.60 -5.94 -18.24
N GLU A 56 -2.70 -6.66 -19.36
CA GLU A 56 -3.88 -7.44 -19.77
C GLU A 56 -4.29 -8.56 -18.78
N GLY A 57 -3.42 -8.91 -17.84
CA GLY A 57 -3.67 -9.90 -16.78
C GLY A 57 -3.87 -9.31 -15.37
N ALA A 58 -4.02 -8.00 -15.23
CA ALA A 58 -4.24 -7.39 -13.92
C ALA A 58 -5.62 -7.78 -13.36
N GLN A 59 -5.64 -8.39 -12.18
CA GLN A 59 -6.87 -8.72 -11.46
C GLN A 59 -7.53 -7.43 -10.95
N PHE A 60 -8.81 -7.24 -11.25
CA PHE A 60 -9.61 -6.11 -10.77
C PHE A 60 -10.79 -6.64 -9.95
N PRO A 61 -11.06 -6.15 -8.73
CA PRO A 61 -10.47 -4.99 -8.04
C PRO A 61 -9.09 -5.22 -7.35
N GLY A 62 -8.50 -6.41 -7.48
CA GLY A 62 -7.20 -6.81 -6.95
C GLY A 62 -7.24 -8.26 -6.43
N SER A 63 -6.09 -8.94 -6.31
CA SER A 63 -5.98 -10.11 -5.42
C SER A 63 -5.87 -9.61 -4.00
N TYR A 64 -7.00 -9.57 -3.31
CA TYR A 64 -7.00 -9.48 -1.87
C TYR A 64 -7.20 -10.89 -1.34
N ASP A 65 -6.33 -11.35 -0.45
CA ASP A 65 -6.78 -12.33 0.53
C ASP A 65 -7.93 -11.66 1.29
N ALA A 66 -9.11 -12.28 1.31
CA ALA A 66 -10.30 -11.69 1.92
C ALA A 66 -9.98 -11.16 3.33
N PRO A 67 -10.60 -10.05 3.80
CA PRO A 67 -10.28 -9.47 5.09
C PRO A 67 -10.66 -10.35 6.30
N ASN A 68 -11.13 -11.59 6.09
CA ASN A 68 -11.49 -12.55 7.14
C ASN A 68 -10.75 -13.88 6.96
N GLY A 69 -9.43 -13.84 7.09
CA GLY A 69 -8.55 -15.00 7.21
C GLY A 69 -8.31 -15.47 8.66
N SER A 70 -9.05 -14.96 9.65
CA SER A 70 -9.29 -15.68 10.91
C SER A 70 -10.77 -16.04 10.98
N ALA A 71 -11.05 -17.33 11.17
CA ALA A 71 -12.37 -17.81 11.53
C ALA A 71 -12.93 -16.95 12.68
N ALA A 72 -14.03 -16.26 12.43
CA ALA A 72 -14.94 -15.85 13.49
C ALA A 72 -15.88 -17.04 13.73
N PRO A 73 -15.82 -17.74 14.86
CA PRO A 73 -16.96 -18.48 15.34
C PRO A 73 -17.91 -17.46 15.99
N ALA A 74 -19.01 -17.19 15.32
CA ALA A 74 -20.19 -16.62 15.95
C ALA A 74 -20.96 -17.77 16.61
N GLU A 75 -20.64 -18.09 17.86
CA GLU A 75 -21.55 -18.74 18.82
C GLU A 75 -20.99 -18.61 20.24
N GLU A 76 -21.49 -17.65 21.01
CA GLU A 76 -22.02 -17.82 22.38
C GLU A 76 -22.30 -16.43 23.00
N ALA A 77 -23.60 -16.13 23.15
CA ALA A 77 -24.09 -15.00 23.90
C ALA A 77 -24.29 -15.42 25.37
N ALA A 78 -24.01 -14.49 26.29
CA ALA A 78 -24.52 -14.37 27.66
C ALA A 78 -23.98 -15.32 28.75
N ALA A 79 -23.22 -14.77 29.70
CA ALA A 79 -23.55 -14.72 31.15
C ALA A 79 -22.40 -14.12 31.99
N GLU A 80 -22.76 -13.11 32.80
CA GLU A 80 -22.31 -12.79 34.17
C GLU A 80 -20.81 -12.74 34.55
N GLY A 81 -20.40 -11.69 35.29
CA GLY A 81 -19.17 -11.73 36.09
C GLY A 81 -18.57 -10.39 36.49
N GLU A 82 -19.02 -9.89 37.63
CA GLU A 82 -18.55 -8.75 38.44
C GLU A 82 -17.08 -8.86 38.96
N ASN A 83 -16.52 -7.70 39.36
CA ASN A 83 -15.37 -7.43 40.25
C ASN A 83 -13.93 -7.40 39.68
N ALA A 84 -13.29 -6.21 39.66
CA ALA A 84 -12.57 -5.60 40.80
C ALA A 84 -12.10 -4.18 40.45
#